data_AF-A0A969AQ11-F1
#
_entry.id   AF-A0A969AQ11-F1
#
_cell.length_a   1.000
_cell.length_b   1.000
_cell.length_c   1.000
_cell.angle_alpha   90.00
_cell.angle_beta   90.00
_cell.angle_gamma   90.00
#
_symmetry.space_group_name_H-M   'P 1'
#
loop_
_entity.id
_entity.type
_entity.pdbx_description
1 polymer ?
#
loop_
_entity_poly.entity_id
_entity_poly.type
_entity_poly.pdbx_seq_one_letter_code
_entity_poly.pdbx_strand_id
1 'polypeptide(L)'
;MVADRLRLAHRLKQDLLNAVLEAEGELAIALETYTAQELKRLSTSAFKGSDRTDFVLDQFLTQEHNATAVNAIDYFLEHQPQLSLPEKSCLKAGDSLYWVYSESRNFRMSLWG
;
A
#
# COMPACT_ATOMS: atom_id res chain seq x y z
N MET A 1 -17.29 -6.86 15.42
CA MET A 1 -17.54 -5.73 14.49
C MET A 1 -16.29 -4.92 14.13
N VAL A 2 -15.54 -4.32 15.09
CA VAL A 2 -14.31 -3.56 14.72
C VAL A 2 -13.16 -4.49 14.29
N ALA A 3 -12.99 -5.63 14.97
CA ALA A 3 -11.95 -6.61 14.63
C ALA A 3 -12.14 -7.20 13.22
N ASP A 4 -13.38 -7.39 12.77
CA ASP A 4 -13.69 -7.97 11.46
C ASP A 4 -13.33 -7.01 10.32
N ARG A 5 -13.56 -5.70 10.52
CA ARG A 5 -13.14 -4.67 9.56
C ARG A 5 -11.62 -4.52 9.49
N LEU A 6 -10.92 -4.62 10.61
CA LEU A 6 -9.46 -4.55 10.62
C LEU A 6 -8.84 -5.75 9.90
N ARG A 7 -9.38 -6.96 10.12
CA ARG A 7 -8.96 -8.17 9.40
C ARG A 7 -9.23 -8.06 7.90
N LEU A 8 -10.41 -7.53 7.53
CA LEU A 8 -10.77 -7.29 6.14
C LEU A 8 -9.80 -6.31 5.47
N ALA A 9 -9.55 -5.17 6.11
CA ALA A 9 -8.61 -4.16 5.60
C ALA A 9 -7.21 -4.76 5.45
N HIS A 10 -6.71 -5.49 6.44
CA HIS A 10 -5.39 -6.12 6.35
C HIS A 10 -5.29 -7.12 5.18
N ARG A 11 -6.30 -7.97 5.01
CA ARG A 11 -6.37 -8.90 3.87
C ARG A 11 -6.35 -8.13 2.55
N LEU A 12 -7.19 -7.11 2.42
CA LEU A 12 -7.25 -6.28 1.21
C LEU A 12 -5.91 -5.58 0.92
N LYS A 13 -5.12 -5.21 1.95
CA LYS A 13 -3.76 -4.65 1.75
C LYS A 13 -2.87 -5.66 1.07
N GLN A 14 -2.88 -6.88 1.60
CA GLN A 14 -2.01 -7.95 1.13
C GLN A 14 -2.39 -8.35 -0.28
N ASP A 15 -3.69 -8.47 -0.56
CA ASP A 15 -4.19 -8.77 -1.90
C ASP A 15 -3.81 -7.66 -2.91
N LEU A 16 -3.93 -6.38 -2.51
CA LEU A 16 -3.53 -5.23 -3.32
C LEU A 16 -2.01 -5.21 -3.56
N LEU A 17 -1.21 -5.40 -2.50
CA LEU A 17 0.25 -5.44 -2.59
C LEU A 17 0.71 -6.57 -3.53
N ASN A 18 0.16 -7.78 -3.36
CA ASN A 18 0.48 -8.91 -4.23
C ASN A 18 0.13 -8.60 -5.69
N ALA A 19 -1.06 -8.05 -5.95
CA ALA A 19 -1.46 -7.69 -7.30
C ALA A 19 -0.54 -6.64 -7.94
N VAL A 20 -0.02 -5.69 -7.16
CA VAL A 20 0.94 -4.69 -7.63
C VAL A 20 2.31 -5.30 -7.91
N LEU A 21 2.78 -6.20 -7.05
CA LEU A 21 4.07 -6.89 -7.22
C LEU A 21 4.05 -7.90 -8.37
N GLU A 22 2.90 -8.48 -8.68
CA GLU A 22 2.69 -9.42 -9.79
C GLU A 22 2.25 -8.72 -11.09
N ALA A 23 2.02 -7.40 -11.05
CA ALA A 23 1.59 -6.66 -12.24
C ALA A 23 2.70 -6.62 -13.29
N GLU A 24 2.29 -6.56 -14.55
CA GLU A 24 3.15 -6.36 -15.70
C GLU A 24 2.74 -5.09 -16.45
N GLY A 25 3.60 -4.62 -17.36
CA GLY A 25 3.31 -3.44 -18.19
C GLY A 25 3.37 -2.13 -17.41
N GLU A 26 2.39 -1.26 -17.63
CA GLU A 26 2.44 0.13 -17.16
C GLU A 26 2.48 0.26 -15.64
N LEU A 27 1.79 -0.61 -14.90
CA LEU A 27 1.82 -0.58 -13.44
C LEU A 27 3.18 -1.02 -12.88
N ALA A 28 3.80 -2.04 -13.48
CA ALA A 28 5.14 -2.48 -13.11
C ALA A 28 6.17 -1.37 -13.32
N ILE A 29 6.12 -0.70 -14.48
CA ILE A 29 6.99 0.43 -14.81
C ILE A 29 6.76 1.58 -13.83
N ALA A 30 5.51 1.87 -13.48
CA ALA A 30 5.16 2.89 -12.50
C ALA A 30 5.75 2.57 -11.12
N LEU A 31 5.59 1.33 -10.65
CA LEU A 31 6.14 0.86 -9.38
C LEU A 31 7.67 0.96 -9.36
N GLU A 32 8.36 0.45 -10.37
CA GLU A 32 9.82 0.50 -10.47
C GLU A 32 10.33 1.94 -10.49
N THR A 33 9.70 2.80 -11.30
CA THR A 33 10.08 4.21 -11.43
C THR A 33 9.89 4.95 -10.11
N TYR A 34 8.73 4.78 -9.48
CA TYR A 34 8.41 5.40 -8.21
C TYR A 34 9.36 4.93 -7.11
N THR A 35 9.51 3.62 -6.95
CA THR A 35 10.36 3.04 -5.91
C THR A 35 11.82 3.46 -6.08
N ALA A 36 12.35 3.48 -7.30
CA ALA A 36 13.71 3.94 -7.56
C ALA A 36 13.91 5.43 -7.19
N GLN A 37 12.95 6.28 -7.53
CA GLN A 37 13.00 7.71 -7.20
C GLN A 37 12.92 7.94 -5.69
N GLU A 38 11.97 7.29 -5.04
CA GLU A 38 11.69 7.47 -3.61
C GLU A 38 12.77 6.85 -2.72
N LEU A 39 13.28 5.67 -3.06
CA LEU A 39 14.43 5.09 -2.35
C LEU A 39 15.68 5.95 -2.48
N LYS A 40 15.90 6.57 -3.66
CA LYS A 40 16.99 7.54 -3.84
C LYS A 40 16.78 8.78 -2.98
N ARG A 41 15.55 9.31 -2.92
CA ARG A 41 15.19 10.45 -2.07
C ARG A 41 15.40 10.16 -0.58
N LEU A 42 15.06 8.94 -0.15
CA LEU A 42 15.18 8.48 1.23
C LEU A 42 16.56 7.90 1.59
N SER A 43 17.53 7.95 0.67
CA SER A 43 18.87 7.40 0.88
C SER A 43 19.62 8.01 2.07
N THR A 44 19.32 9.25 2.42
CA THR A 44 19.88 9.99 3.56
C THR A 44 18.94 10.06 4.76
N SER A 45 17.77 9.42 4.69
CA SER A 45 16.77 9.44 5.76
C SER A 45 17.13 8.48 6.90
N ALA A 46 16.41 8.61 8.03
CA ALA A 46 16.55 7.70 9.16
C ALA A 46 16.06 6.27 8.88
N PHE A 47 15.27 6.06 7.81
CA PHE A 47 14.78 4.75 7.40
C PHE A 47 15.92 3.92 6.79
N LYS A 48 16.10 2.69 7.27
CA LYS A 48 17.16 1.77 6.83
C LYS A 48 16.58 0.46 6.35
N GLY A 49 17.28 -0.20 5.43
CA GLY A 49 16.97 -1.57 5.01
C GLY A 49 15.53 -1.75 4.50
N SER A 50 14.87 -2.82 4.96
CA SER A 50 13.51 -3.20 4.59
C SER A 50 12.46 -2.17 4.98
N ASP A 51 12.60 -1.51 6.14
CA ASP A 51 11.63 -0.53 6.64
C ASP A 51 11.44 0.64 5.65
N ARG A 52 12.52 0.99 4.92
CA ARG A 52 12.48 2.02 3.89
C ARG A 52 11.71 1.55 2.66
N THR A 53 11.91 0.30 2.25
CA THR A 53 11.21 -0.29 1.11
C THR A 53 9.73 -0.45 1.41
N ASP A 54 9.38 -0.97 2.59
CA ASP A 54 8.00 -1.15 3.03
C ASP A 54 7.25 0.18 3.10
N PHE A 55 7.90 1.22 3.64
CA PHE A 55 7.35 2.57 3.64
C PHE A 55 7.06 3.10 2.23
N VAL A 56 7.99 2.90 1.27
CA VAL A 56 7.81 3.36 -0.11
C VAL A 56 6.71 2.58 -0.82
N LEU A 57 6.61 1.27 -0.59
CA LEU A 57 5.52 0.45 -1.12
C LEU A 57 4.16 0.91 -0.57
N ASP A 58 4.08 1.15 0.74
CA ASP A 58 2.85 1.64 1.37
C ASP A 58 2.44 3.02 0.83
N GLN A 59 3.40 3.91 0.59
CA GLN A 59 3.14 5.20 -0.06
C GLN A 59 2.61 5.01 -1.48
N PHE A 60 3.21 4.11 -2.28
CA PHE A 60 2.75 3.82 -3.64
C PHE A 60 1.31 3.27 -3.67
N LEU A 61 0.93 2.42 -2.72
CA LEU A 61 -0.41 1.82 -2.64
C LEU A 61 -1.50 2.81 -2.21
N THR A 62 -1.14 3.85 -1.47
CA THR A 62 -2.08 4.81 -0.87
C THR A 62 -2.06 6.18 -1.54
N GLN A 63 -1.17 6.41 -2.50
CA GLN A 63 -1.16 7.65 -3.26
C GLN A 63 -2.23 7.60 -4.35
N GLU A 64 -3.33 8.33 -4.11
CA GLU A 64 -4.37 8.55 -5.12
C GLU A 64 -3.82 9.13 -6.43
N HIS A 65 -2.68 9.82 -6.36
CA HIS A 65 -2.02 10.49 -7.47
C HIS A 65 -0.53 10.20 -7.42
N ASN A 66 -0.12 9.00 -7.82
CA ASN A 66 1.23 8.87 -8.33
C ASN A 66 1.42 9.90 -9.46
N ALA A 67 2.62 10.43 -9.64
CA ALA A 67 2.97 11.21 -10.84
C ALA A 67 2.95 10.35 -12.13
N THR A 68 2.57 9.07 -12.01
CA THR A 68 2.35 8.10 -13.07
C THR A 68 0.86 8.00 -13.38
N ALA A 69 0.50 7.77 -14.64
CA ALA A 69 -0.89 7.75 -15.10
C ALA A 69 -1.77 6.61 -14.52
N VAL A 70 -1.19 5.71 -13.70
CA VAL A 70 -1.83 4.50 -13.19
C VAL A 70 -1.89 4.52 -11.67
N ASN A 71 -3.10 4.38 -11.13
CA ASN A 71 -3.40 4.26 -9.70
C ASN A 71 -3.52 2.76 -9.34
N ALA A 72 -2.81 2.33 -8.29
CA ALA A 72 -2.75 0.92 -7.87
C ALA A 72 -4.12 0.38 -7.39
N ILE A 73 -4.91 1.22 -6.70
CA ILE A 73 -6.25 0.86 -6.23
C ILE A 73 -7.19 0.70 -7.43
N ASP A 74 -7.17 1.63 -8.38
CA ASP A 74 -7.99 1.54 -9.58
C ASP A 74 -7.64 0.32 -10.42
N TYR A 75 -6.34 0.07 -10.64
CA TYR A 75 -5.87 -1.13 -11.32
C TYR A 75 -6.37 -2.41 -10.63
N PHE A 76 -6.27 -2.47 -9.30
CA PHE A 76 -6.73 -3.62 -8.52
C PHE A 76 -8.24 -3.83 -8.62
N LEU A 77 -9.03 -2.74 -8.59
CA LEU A 77 -10.48 -2.80 -8.74
C LEU A 77 -10.93 -3.28 -10.12
N GLU A 78 -10.18 -2.93 -11.17
CA GLU A 78 -10.43 -3.39 -12.54
C GLU A 78 -10.12 -4.89 -12.71
N HIS A 79 -9.07 -5.39 -12.07
CA HIS A 79 -8.60 -6.77 -12.21
C HIS A 79 -9.19 -7.74 -11.17
N GLN A 80 -9.95 -7.24 -10.19
CA GLN A 80 -10.66 -8.06 -9.19
C GLN A 80 -12.18 -7.77 -9.18
N PRO A 81 -12.91 -8.13 -10.25
CA PRO A 81 -14.33 -7.84 -10.37
C PRO A 81 -15.18 -8.52 -9.27
N GLN A 82 -14.70 -9.65 -8.72
CA GLN A 82 -15.35 -10.40 -7.64
C GLN A 82 -15.42 -9.68 -6.29
N LEU A 83 -14.73 -8.55 -6.09
CA LEU A 83 -14.80 -7.81 -4.83
C LEU A 83 -16.24 -7.33 -4.58
N SER A 84 -16.72 -7.57 -3.36
CA SER A 84 -18.02 -7.13 -2.88
C SER A 84 -18.06 -5.60 -2.70
N LEU A 85 -19.26 -5.01 -2.70
CA LEU A 85 -19.43 -3.57 -2.46
C LEU A 85 -18.78 -3.10 -1.13
N PRO A 86 -18.87 -3.83 -0.01
CA PRO A 86 -18.14 -3.48 1.21
C PRO A 86 -16.62 -3.48 1.06
N GLU A 87 -16.05 -4.41 0.30
CA GLU A 87 -14.60 -4.51 0.05
C GLU A 87 -14.12 -3.34 -0.82
N LYS A 88 -14.84 -3.05 -1.91
CA LYS A 88 -14.55 -1.88 -2.77
C LYS A 88 -14.65 -0.58 -1.99
N SER A 89 -15.64 -0.46 -1.11
CA SER A 89 -15.80 0.70 -0.23
C SER A 89 -14.68 0.78 0.81
N CYS A 90 -14.18 -0.35 1.32
CA CYS A 90 -13.06 -0.40 2.26
C CYS A 90 -11.74 0.03 1.61
N LEU A 91 -11.50 -0.35 0.35
CA LEU A 91 -10.33 0.08 -0.41
C LEU A 91 -10.35 1.60 -0.63
N LYS A 92 -11.48 2.14 -1.10
CA LYS A 92 -11.65 3.59 -1.33
C LYS A 92 -11.68 4.43 -0.04
N ALA A 93 -12.18 3.87 1.06
CA ALA A 93 -12.20 4.56 2.35
C ALA A 93 -10.87 4.44 3.12
N GLY A 94 -10.10 3.38 2.83
CA GLY A 94 -8.79 3.12 3.40
C GLY A 94 -7.81 4.27 3.14
N ASP A 95 -7.96 4.97 2.01
CA ASP A 95 -7.22 6.20 1.66
C ASP A 95 -7.18 7.24 2.76
N SER A 96 -8.18 7.28 3.65
CA SER A 96 -8.32 8.43 4.55
C SER A 96 -7.80 8.24 5.98
N LEU A 97 -7.72 7.05 6.59
CA LEU A 97 -7.27 6.94 8.00
C LEU A 97 -6.96 5.54 8.57
N TYR A 98 -7.35 4.44 7.90
CA TYR A 98 -7.24 3.10 8.50
C TYR A 98 -5.96 2.34 8.16
N TRP A 99 -5.29 2.65 7.04
CA TRP A 99 -4.01 2.04 6.67
C TRP A 99 -2.88 2.42 7.66
N VAL A 100 -2.82 3.69 8.03
CA VAL A 100 -1.81 4.24 8.96
C VAL A 100 -1.91 3.66 10.38
N TYR A 101 -3.12 3.24 10.79
CA TYR A 101 -3.36 2.74 12.15
C TYR A 101 -2.98 1.26 12.35
N SER A 102 -2.89 0.45 11.28
CA SER A 102 -2.47 -0.95 11.39
C SER A 102 -0.95 -1.14 11.57
N GLU A 103 -0.11 -0.27 10.98
CA GLU A 103 1.36 -0.30 11.21
C GLU A 103 1.76 0.22 12.60
N SER A 104 1.01 1.20 13.14
CA SER A 104 1.38 1.93 14.36
C SER A 104 1.43 1.09 15.64
N ARG A 105 0.92 -0.15 15.62
CA ARG A 105 1.04 -1.09 16.75
C ARG A 105 2.26 -2.02 16.67
N ASN A 106 2.79 -2.31 15.48
CA ASN A 106 4.01 -3.10 15.37
C ASN A 106 5.27 -2.25 15.57
N PHE A 107 5.23 -0.97 15.18
CA PHE A 107 6.40 -0.08 15.29
C PHE A 107 6.70 0.39 16.74
N ARG A 108 5.73 0.34 17.65
CA ARG A 108 5.93 0.78 19.06
C ARG A 108 6.38 -0.32 20.02
N MET A 109 6.34 -1.60 19.63
CA MET A 109 6.82 -2.71 20.48
C MET A 109 8.31 -3.04 20.28
N SER A 110 8.97 -2.51 19.24
CA SER A 110 10.41 -2.75 18.98
C SER A 110 11.35 -1.66 19.52
N LEU A 111 10.81 -0.59 20.12
CA LEU A 111 11.60 0.54 20.66
C LEU A 111 11.74 0.52 22.20
N TRP A 112 11.28 -0.55 22.86
CA TRP A 112 11.57 -0.86 24.27
C TRP A 112 11.88 -2.35 24.40
N GLY A 113 13.07 -2.73 23.93
CA GLY A 113 13.73 -4.00 24.20
C GLY A 113 15.17 -3.73 24.58
#